data_AF-M7ZAD3-F1
#
_entry.id   AF-M7ZAD3-F1
#
_cell.length_a   1.000
_cell.length_b   1.000
_cell.length_c   1.000
_cell.angle_alpha   90.00
_cell.angle_beta   90.00
_cell.angle_gamma   90.00
#
_symmetry.space_group_name_H-M   'P 1'
#
loop_
_entity.id
_entity.type
_entity.pdbx_description
1 polymer ?
#
loop_
_entity_poly.entity_id
_entity_poly.type
_entity_poly.pdbx_seq_one_letter_code
_entity_poly.pdbx_strand_id
1 'polypeptide(L)'
;MGLGGYLAAQSEADHYKREMKREQEEIIAVPDTEAAEIGDIMAEYGLEPHEYGPVVEGLRRNPQAWLEFMMRYYNRAVKTENVDIDKEPFELGLEKPDPRRALQSALTIALSYIIGGLVPLLPYMFISTVQDAMLTSVGVTLLALLFFGYIKGRFTGNRPFLSAVQTTIIGAVASAAAYGMAKAVQAR
;
A
#
# COMPACT_ATOMS: atom_id res chain seq x y z
N MET A 1 -2.79 10.44 -12.14
CA MET A 1 -2.59 9.48 -11.03
C MET A 1 -1.74 10.01 -9.86
N GLY A 2 -0.84 10.99 -10.05
CA GLY A 2 0.01 11.51 -8.95
C GLY A 2 -0.73 12.11 -7.75
N LEU A 3 -1.85 12.81 -7.97
CA LEU A 3 -2.69 13.33 -6.87
C LEU A 3 -3.27 12.21 -5.99
N GLY A 4 -3.58 11.05 -6.55
CA GLY A 4 -4.04 9.89 -5.78
C GLY A 4 -2.94 9.36 -4.85
N GLY A 5 -1.70 9.29 -5.35
CA GLY A 5 -0.54 8.92 -4.54
C GLY A 5 -0.23 9.93 -3.42
N TYR A 6 -0.39 11.23 -3.71
CA TYR A 6 -0.28 12.28 -2.70
C TYR A 6 -1.34 12.13 -1.60
N LEU A 7 -2.61 12.02 -2.00
CA LEU A 7 -3.74 11.93 -1.07
C LEU A 7 -3.68 10.66 -0.22
N ALA A 8 -3.28 9.52 -0.79
CA ALA A 8 -3.10 8.29 -0.04
C ALA A 8 -2.03 8.46 1.05
N ALA A 9 -0.84 8.92 0.68
CA ALA A 9 0.25 9.14 1.63
C ALA A 9 -0.06 10.24 2.66
N GLN A 10 -0.78 11.29 2.27
CA GLN A 10 -1.27 12.34 3.17
C GLN A 10 -2.28 11.76 4.18
N SER A 11 -3.23 10.95 3.72
CA SER A 11 -4.24 10.31 4.58
C SER A 11 -3.60 9.35 5.58
N GLU A 12 -2.61 8.56 5.16
CA GLU A 12 -1.82 7.71 6.04
C GLU A 12 -1.12 8.55 7.13
N ALA A 13 -0.49 9.67 6.74
CA ALA A 13 0.20 10.55 7.68
C ALA A 13 -0.74 11.24 8.67
N ASP A 14 -1.91 11.68 8.21
CA ASP A 14 -2.91 12.33 9.07
C ASP A 14 -3.67 11.32 9.94
N HIS A 15 -3.79 10.06 9.50
CA HIS A 15 -4.26 8.97 10.35
C HIS A 15 -3.24 8.66 11.46
N TYR A 16 -1.96 8.48 11.12
CA TYR A 16 -0.88 8.25 12.08
C TYR A 16 -0.86 9.30 13.21
N LYS A 17 -0.94 10.59 12.86
CA LYS A 17 -0.93 11.67 13.85
C LYS A 17 -2.14 11.65 14.78
N ARG A 18 -3.31 11.26 14.27
CA ARG A 18 -4.54 11.18 15.07
C ARG A 18 -4.45 10.04 16.07
N GLU A 19 -4.02 8.86 15.63
CA GLU A 19 -3.84 7.71 16.53
C GLU A 19 -2.74 7.99 17.57
N MET A 20 -1.59 8.54 17.16
CA MET A 20 -0.53 8.89 18.11
C MET A 20 -0.99 9.85 19.20
N LYS A 21 -1.82 10.85 18.84
CA LYS A 21 -2.36 11.80 19.81
C LYS A 21 -3.36 11.11 20.75
N ARG A 22 -4.23 10.28 20.20
CA ARG A 22 -5.25 9.54 20.95
C ARG A 22 -4.61 8.56 21.95
N GLU A 23 -3.64 7.77 21.50
CA GLU A 23 -2.89 6.83 22.32
C GLU A 23 -2.16 7.55 23.46
N GLN A 24 -1.56 8.71 23.15
CA GLN A 24 -0.93 9.55 24.17
C GLN A 24 -1.94 10.04 25.23
N GLU A 25 -3.17 10.37 24.83
CA GLU A 25 -4.24 10.76 25.75
C GLU A 25 -4.73 9.56 26.59
N GLU A 26 -4.85 8.36 26.01
CA GLU A 26 -5.25 7.12 26.68
C GLU A 26 -4.19 6.69 27.73
N ILE A 27 -2.89 6.74 27.40
CA ILE A 27 -1.78 6.47 28.35
C ILE A 27 -1.84 7.38 29.59
N ILE A 28 -2.27 8.64 29.43
CA ILE A 28 -2.37 9.59 30.54
C ILE A 28 -3.67 9.39 31.33
N ALA A 29 -4.79 9.14 30.63
CA ALA A 29 -6.11 9.05 31.24
C ALA A 29 -6.34 7.74 31.99
N VAL A 30 -5.85 6.61 31.45
CA VAL A 30 -6.11 5.25 31.96
C VAL A 30 -4.85 4.36 31.92
N PRO A 31 -3.75 4.76 32.62
CA PRO A 31 -2.45 4.08 32.53
C PRO A 31 -2.44 2.62 32.98
N ASP A 32 -3.38 2.20 33.83
CA ASP A 32 -3.51 0.80 34.24
C ASP A 32 -4.13 -0.07 33.15
N THR A 33 -5.10 0.48 32.41
CA THR A 33 -5.72 -0.20 31.28
C THR A 33 -4.71 -0.35 30.14
N GLU A 34 -4.04 0.72 29.74
CA GLU A 34 -3.03 0.69 28.66
C GLU A 34 -1.84 -0.22 29.00
N ALA A 35 -1.49 -0.35 30.28
CA ALA A 35 -0.42 -1.24 30.71
C ALA A 35 -0.84 -2.72 30.65
N ALA A 36 -2.12 -3.01 30.93
CA ALA A 36 -2.68 -4.33 30.74
C ALA A 36 -2.69 -4.71 29.25
N GLU A 37 -2.92 -3.77 28.34
CA GLU A 37 -2.87 -4.01 26.91
C GLU A 37 -1.46 -4.42 26.42
N ILE A 38 -0.38 -3.85 26.96
CA ILE A 38 0.99 -4.36 26.70
C ILE A 38 1.12 -5.82 27.16
N GLY A 39 0.56 -6.15 28.33
CA GLY A 39 0.54 -7.52 28.84
C GLY A 39 -0.19 -8.49 27.91
N ASP A 40 -1.36 -8.07 27.40
CA ASP A 40 -2.13 -8.84 26.41
C ASP A 40 -1.32 -9.07 25.13
N ILE A 41 -0.66 -8.04 24.58
CA ILE A 41 0.22 -8.18 23.40
C ILE A 41 1.31 -9.22 23.68
N MET A 42 2.01 -9.12 24.82
CA MET A 42 3.11 -10.05 25.15
C MET A 42 2.60 -11.48 25.35
N ALA A 43 1.41 -11.65 25.93
CA ALA A 43 0.79 -12.96 26.10
C ALA A 43 0.44 -13.63 24.76
N GLU A 44 0.07 -12.87 23.72
CA GLU A 44 -0.14 -13.40 22.36
C GLU A 44 1.14 -14.00 21.76
N TYR A 45 2.30 -13.46 22.13
CA TYR A 45 3.61 -14.03 21.77
C TYR A 45 4.05 -15.19 22.69
N GLY A 46 3.21 -15.62 23.62
CA GLY A 46 3.44 -16.75 24.50
C GLY A 46 4.23 -16.42 25.78
N LEU A 47 4.38 -15.15 26.14
CA LEU A 47 5.04 -14.76 27.39
C LEU A 47 4.08 -14.91 28.57
N GLU A 48 4.59 -15.43 29.67
CA GLU A 48 3.85 -15.53 30.93
C GLU A 48 3.88 -14.20 31.72
N PRO A 49 2.90 -13.95 32.61
CA PRO A 49 2.83 -12.71 33.40
C PRO A 49 4.08 -12.34 34.18
N HIS A 50 4.82 -13.36 34.64
CA HIS A 50 6.05 -13.15 35.38
C HIS A 50 7.23 -12.71 34.49
N GLU A 51 7.15 -12.96 33.18
CA GLU A 51 8.18 -12.62 32.18
C GLU A 51 7.98 -11.20 31.64
N TYR A 52 6.74 -10.81 31.31
CA TYR A 52 6.46 -9.48 30.76
C TYR A 52 6.23 -8.40 31.82
N GLY A 53 5.91 -8.76 33.07
CA GLY A 53 5.67 -7.79 34.16
C GLY A 53 6.78 -6.73 34.33
N PRO A 54 8.08 -7.14 34.40
CA PRO A 54 9.18 -6.18 34.45
C PRO A 54 9.31 -5.29 33.21
N VAL A 55 8.91 -5.78 32.03
CA VAL A 55 8.94 -5.05 30.77
C VAL A 55 7.88 -3.95 30.78
N VAL A 56 6.65 -4.27 31.18
CA VAL A 56 5.55 -3.30 31.34
C VAL A 56 5.95 -2.19 32.32
N GLU A 57 6.53 -2.56 33.46
CA GLU A 57 6.99 -1.58 34.45
C GLU A 57 8.21 -0.76 33.98
N GLY A 58 9.01 -1.31 33.07
CA GLY A 58 10.05 -0.58 32.36
C GLY A 58 9.49 0.47 31.40
N LEU A 59 8.49 0.10 30.60
CA LEU A 59 7.80 0.99 29.66
C LEU A 59 7.04 2.10 30.39
N ARG A 60 6.43 1.80 31.55
CA ARG A 60 5.80 2.79 32.44
C ARG A 60 6.71 3.96 32.83
N ARG A 61 8.00 3.69 32.99
CA ARG A 61 9.00 4.71 33.35
C ARG A 61 9.46 5.55 32.15
N ASN A 62 9.16 5.14 30.93
CA ASN A 62 9.51 5.86 29.71
C ASN A 62 8.27 5.99 28.78
N PRO A 63 7.44 7.03 28.98
CA PRO A 63 6.22 7.23 28.21
C PRO A 63 6.42 7.32 26.69
N GLN A 64 7.59 7.77 26.23
CA GLN A 64 7.89 7.80 24.79
C GLN A 64 8.10 6.39 24.22
N ALA A 65 8.86 5.55 24.93
CA ALA A 65 9.07 4.17 24.51
C ALA A 65 7.78 3.34 24.64
N TRP A 66 6.94 3.63 25.64
CA TRP A 66 5.61 3.05 25.76
C TRP A 66 4.74 3.43 24.55
N LEU A 67 4.60 4.72 24.26
CA LEU A 67 3.82 5.18 23.12
C LEU A 67 4.31 4.59 21.80
N GLU A 68 5.63 4.55 21.58
CA GLU A 68 6.21 3.94 20.38
C GLU A 68 5.98 2.43 20.31
N PHE A 69 6.03 1.73 21.45
CA PHE A 69 5.71 0.31 21.52
C PHE A 69 4.23 0.06 21.16
N MET A 70 3.31 0.81 21.76
CA MET A 70 1.87 0.69 21.47
C MET A 70 1.60 1.04 20.01
N MET A 71 2.11 2.17 19.51
CA MET A 71 1.96 2.59 18.12
C MET A 71 2.51 1.60 17.08
N ARG A 72 3.35 0.64 17.48
CA ARG A 72 3.97 -0.34 16.58
C ARG A 72 3.42 -1.75 16.73
N TYR A 73 3.04 -2.15 17.95
CA TYR A 73 2.69 -3.53 18.28
C TYR A 73 1.26 -3.69 18.78
N TYR A 74 0.58 -2.60 19.15
CA TYR A 74 -0.82 -2.68 19.54
C TYR A 74 -1.67 -2.96 18.30
N ASN A 75 -2.11 -4.20 18.17
CA ASN A 75 -3.15 -4.53 17.23
C ASN A 75 -4.48 -4.28 17.92
N ARG A 76 -5.19 -3.22 17.52
CA ARG A 76 -6.57 -3.01 17.96
C ARG A 76 -7.48 -4.00 17.22
N ALA A 77 -7.26 -5.30 17.43
CA ALA A 77 -8.30 -6.29 17.23
C ALA A 77 -9.39 -5.94 18.25
N VAL A 78 -10.44 -5.30 17.75
CA VAL A 78 -11.59 -4.84 18.50
C VAL A 78 -12.13 -6.00 19.33
N LYS A 79 -11.69 -6.11 20.60
CA LYS A 79 -12.27 -6.96 21.65
C LYS A 79 -13.64 -6.40 22.07
N THR A 80 -14.46 -5.97 21.11
CA THR A 80 -15.85 -5.59 21.40
C THR A 80 -16.71 -6.81 21.16
N GLU A 81 -17.22 -7.36 22.26
CA GLU A 81 -18.05 -8.56 22.33
C GLU A 81 -19.34 -8.45 21.49
N ASN A 82 -19.67 -7.28 20.92
CA ASN A 82 -20.69 -7.12 19.90
C ASN A 82 -20.35 -5.88 19.04
N VAL A 83 -20.58 -5.97 17.72
CA VAL A 83 -20.73 -4.88 16.72
C VAL A 83 -19.64 -4.79 15.63
N ASP A 84 -20.13 -4.89 14.39
CA ASP A 84 -19.58 -4.62 13.05
C ASP A 84 -18.56 -5.59 12.41
N ILE A 85 -19.10 -6.48 11.57
CA ILE A 85 -18.41 -7.46 10.70
C ILE A 85 -17.54 -6.82 9.59
N ASP A 86 -17.53 -5.49 9.46
CA ASP A 86 -16.90 -4.79 8.32
C ASP A 86 -15.61 -4.03 8.65
N LYS A 87 -15.07 -4.15 9.87
CA LYS A 87 -13.77 -3.55 10.21
C LYS A 87 -12.70 -4.63 10.23
N GLU A 88 -11.87 -4.68 9.18
CA GLU A 88 -10.60 -5.41 9.27
C GLU A 88 -9.86 -4.97 10.54
N PRO A 89 -9.29 -5.91 11.32
CA PRO A 89 -8.43 -5.57 12.44
C PRO A 89 -7.24 -4.79 11.87
N PHE A 90 -7.29 -3.47 11.99
CA PHE A 90 -6.24 -2.59 11.51
C PHE A 90 -5.04 -2.75 12.44
N GLU A 91 -4.08 -3.57 11.98
CA GLU A 91 -2.79 -3.76 12.60
C GLU A 91 -2.10 -2.38 12.68
N LEU A 92 -1.86 -1.80 13.88
CA LEU A 92 -1.03 -0.60 13.97
C LEU A 92 0.47 -0.95 13.79
N GLY A 93 0.81 -1.65 12.71
CA GLY A 93 2.16 -1.62 12.13
C GLY A 93 2.48 -0.24 11.53
N LEU A 94 2.08 0.84 12.23
CA LEU A 94 2.21 2.21 11.81
C LEU A 94 3.67 2.60 11.92
N GLU A 95 4.41 2.41 10.82
CA GLU A 95 5.70 3.05 10.67
C GLU A 95 5.50 4.56 10.53
N LYS A 96 6.28 5.32 11.29
CA LYS A 96 6.27 6.78 11.23
C LYS A 96 6.44 7.24 9.77
N PRO A 97 5.41 7.87 9.17
CA PRO A 97 5.48 8.25 7.76
C PRO A 97 6.46 9.40 7.57
N ASP A 98 7.36 9.27 6.59
CA ASP A 98 8.26 10.36 6.20
C ASP A 98 7.43 11.49 5.55
N PRO A 99 7.50 12.74 6.05
CA PRO A 99 6.76 13.87 5.48
C PRO A 99 7.07 14.13 4.00
N ARG A 100 8.23 13.71 3.48
CA ARG A 100 8.59 13.84 2.06
C ARG A 100 8.00 12.72 1.20
N ARG A 101 7.57 11.62 1.80
CA ARG A 101 7.03 10.44 1.10
C ARG A 101 5.79 10.79 0.28
N ALA A 102 4.94 11.69 0.76
CA ALA A 102 3.73 12.08 0.03
C ALA A 102 4.05 12.74 -1.32
N LEU A 103 4.98 13.72 -1.34
CA LEU A 103 5.39 14.38 -2.58
C LEU A 103 6.20 13.44 -3.48
N GLN A 104 7.10 12.64 -2.91
CA GLN A 104 7.90 11.67 -3.67
C GLN A 104 7.03 10.60 -4.33
N SER A 105 6.03 10.08 -3.61
CA SER A 105 5.04 9.13 -4.13
C SER A 105 4.27 9.75 -5.30
N ALA A 106 3.76 10.97 -5.10
CA ALA A 106 3.01 11.70 -6.12
C ALA A 106 3.81 11.91 -7.42
N LEU A 107 5.04 12.40 -7.30
CA LEU A 107 5.92 12.67 -8.43
C LEU A 107 6.34 11.37 -9.13
N THR A 108 6.75 10.35 -8.37
CA THR A 108 7.18 9.07 -8.93
C THR A 108 6.04 8.41 -9.71
N ILE A 109 4.82 8.38 -9.16
CA ILE A 109 3.65 7.81 -9.83
C ILE A 109 3.27 8.64 -11.07
N ALA A 110 3.28 9.98 -10.97
CA ALA A 110 2.97 10.85 -12.10
C ALA A 110 3.95 10.64 -13.27
N LEU A 111 5.26 10.70 -13.01
CA LEU A 111 6.28 10.49 -14.03
C LEU A 111 6.22 9.08 -14.61
N SER A 112 6.07 8.06 -13.77
CA SER A 112 5.95 6.68 -14.24
C SER A 112 4.74 6.48 -15.16
N TYR A 113 3.61 7.12 -14.86
CA TYR A 113 2.42 7.06 -15.70
C TYR A 113 2.62 7.78 -17.03
N ILE A 114 3.27 8.95 -17.03
CA ILE A 114 3.61 9.67 -18.27
C ILE A 114 4.53 8.82 -19.14
N ILE A 115 5.62 8.31 -18.58
CA ILE A 115 6.61 7.51 -19.30
C ILE A 115 5.96 6.21 -19.82
N GLY A 116 5.23 5.49 -18.96
CA GLY A 116 4.55 4.25 -19.33
C GLY A 116 3.46 4.45 -20.37
N GLY A 117 2.70 5.55 -20.29
CA GLY A 117 1.68 5.92 -21.27
C GLY A 117 2.25 6.41 -22.60
N LEU A 118 3.48 6.94 -22.61
CA LEU A 118 4.14 7.37 -23.84
C LEU A 118 4.53 6.17 -24.72
N VAL A 119 4.97 5.06 -24.12
CA VAL A 119 5.42 3.84 -24.82
C VAL A 119 4.46 3.38 -25.93
N PRO A 120 3.15 3.14 -25.67
CA PRO A 120 2.20 2.76 -26.72
C PRO A 120 1.90 3.87 -27.73
N LEU A 121 2.10 5.15 -27.37
CA LEU A 121 1.81 6.28 -28.24
C LEU A 121 2.97 6.61 -29.19
N LEU A 122 4.20 6.23 -28.85
CA LEU A 122 5.39 6.53 -29.66
C LEU A 122 5.25 6.11 -31.14
N PRO A 123 4.76 4.91 -31.50
CA PRO A 123 4.66 4.52 -32.91
C PRO A 123 3.73 5.42 -33.73
N TYR A 124 2.66 5.95 -33.11
CA TYR A 124 1.74 6.88 -33.76
C TYR A 124 2.34 8.25 -34.05
N MET A 125 3.45 8.61 -33.41
CA MET A 125 4.16 9.86 -33.69
C MET A 125 5.05 9.78 -34.94
N PHE A 126 5.47 8.58 -35.32
CA PHE A 126 6.44 8.37 -36.41
C PHE A 126 5.86 7.65 -37.64
N ILE A 127 4.75 6.91 -37.47
CA ILE A 127 4.13 6.12 -38.55
C ILE A 127 2.80 6.78 -38.93
N SER A 128 2.71 7.27 -40.18
CA SER A 128 1.52 7.98 -40.69
C SER A 128 0.33 7.05 -40.94
N THR A 129 0.58 5.76 -41.20
CA THR A 129 -0.47 4.77 -41.42
C THR A 129 -0.97 4.22 -40.09
N VAL A 130 -2.25 4.46 -39.78
CA VAL A 130 -2.86 4.09 -38.49
C VAL A 130 -2.78 2.58 -38.21
N GLN A 131 -2.97 1.74 -39.23
CA GLN A 131 -2.93 0.28 -39.08
C GLN A 131 -1.52 -0.22 -38.73
N ASP A 132 -0.50 0.28 -39.43
CA ASP A 132 0.90 -0.08 -39.17
C ASP A 132 1.38 0.46 -37.82
N ALA A 133 0.97 1.68 -37.46
CA ALA A 133 1.24 2.27 -36.16
C ALA A 133 0.62 1.45 -35.02
N MET A 134 -0.61 0.97 -35.19
CA MET A 134 -1.30 0.12 -34.22
C MET A 134 -0.59 -1.21 -34.02
N LEU A 135 -0.25 -1.94 -35.10
CA LEU A 135 0.46 -3.21 -35.00
C LEU A 135 1.83 -3.05 -34.34
N THR A 136 2.55 -1.99 -34.69
CA THR A 136 3.84 -1.64 -34.07
C THR A 136 3.68 -1.31 -32.59
N SER A 137 2.64 -0.54 -32.23
CA SER A 137 2.31 -0.19 -30.83
C SER A 137 1.99 -1.41 -29.99
N VAL A 138 1.22 -2.37 -30.53
CA VAL A 138 0.94 -3.64 -29.84
C VAL A 138 2.24 -4.38 -29.55
N GLY A 139 3.13 -4.53 -30.54
CA GLY A 139 4.42 -5.20 -30.35
C GLY A 139 5.30 -4.54 -29.28
N VAL A 140 5.49 -3.22 -29.38
CA VAL A 140 6.29 -2.43 -28.42
C VAL A 140 5.71 -2.51 -27.01
N THR A 141 4.38 -2.42 -26.89
CA THR A 141 3.70 -2.46 -25.59
C THR A 141 3.80 -3.85 -24.94
N LEU A 142 3.64 -4.93 -25.71
CA LEU A 142 3.82 -6.29 -25.19
C LEU A 142 5.24 -6.52 -24.67
N LEU A 143 6.25 -6.05 -25.41
CA LEU A 143 7.65 -6.13 -24.97
C LEU A 143 7.87 -5.31 -23.69
N ALA A 144 7.31 -4.10 -23.61
CA ALA A 144 7.40 -3.27 -22.41
C ALA A 144 6.71 -3.92 -21.20
N LEU A 145 5.51 -4.50 -21.37
CA LEU A 145 4.79 -5.20 -20.31
C LEU A 145 5.55 -6.43 -19.80
N LEU A 146 6.16 -7.21 -20.70
CA LEU A 146 7.02 -8.33 -20.33
C LEU A 146 8.24 -7.84 -19.54
N PHE A 147 8.90 -6.78 -20.01
CA PHE A 147 10.07 -6.20 -19.36
C PHE A 147 9.75 -5.66 -17.96
N PHE A 148 8.74 -4.81 -17.83
CA PHE A 148 8.34 -4.24 -16.53
C PHE A 148 7.76 -5.30 -15.60
N GLY A 149 7.01 -6.29 -16.14
CA GLY A 149 6.50 -7.39 -15.35
C GLY A 149 7.61 -8.32 -14.83
N TYR A 150 8.68 -8.53 -15.59
CA TYR A 150 9.87 -9.26 -15.14
C TYR A 150 10.59 -8.50 -14.03
N ILE A 151 10.81 -7.19 -14.21
CA ILE A 151 11.41 -6.32 -13.21
C ILE A 151 10.59 -6.33 -11.91
N LYS A 152 9.27 -6.18 -12.01
CA LYS A 152 8.34 -6.27 -10.87
C LYS A 152 8.51 -7.60 -10.13
N GLY A 153 8.59 -8.71 -10.85
CA GLY A 153 8.76 -10.03 -10.22
C GLY A 153 10.09 -10.16 -9.49
N ARG A 154 11.18 -9.63 -10.07
CA ARG A 154 12.51 -9.63 -9.45
C ARG A 154 12.55 -8.82 -8.14
N PHE A 155 11.94 -7.64 -8.13
CA PHE A 155 11.94 -6.77 -6.94
C PHE A 155 10.99 -7.24 -5.84
N THR A 156 9.89 -7.91 -6.19
CA THR A 156 8.91 -8.41 -5.22
C THR A 156 9.26 -9.79 -4.64
N GLY A 157 10.39 -10.38 -5.03
CA GLY A 157 10.78 -11.74 -4.59
C GLY A 157 9.96 -12.87 -5.23
N ASN A 158 9.06 -12.54 -6.15
CA ASN A 158 8.24 -13.51 -6.88
C ASN A 158 8.99 -14.10 -8.09
N ARG A 159 8.45 -15.18 -8.68
CA ARG A 159 9.01 -15.77 -9.91
C ARG A 159 8.96 -14.75 -11.07
N PRO A 160 10.11 -14.23 -11.56
CA PRO A 160 10.12 -13.08 -12.48
C PRO A 160 9.37 -13.33 -13.78
N PHE A 161 9.54 -14.52 -14.36
CA PHE A 161 8.87 -14.90 -15.61
C PHE A 161 7.35 -14.97 -15.46
N LEU A 162 6.85 -15.50 -14.33
CA LEU A 162 5.42 -15.60 -14.08
C LEU A 162 4.79 -14.20 -13.93
N SER A 163 5.47 -13.30 -13.21
CA SER A 163 5.05 -11.90 -13.07
C SER A 163 5.02 -11.18 -14.42
N ALA A 164 6.00 -11.44 -15.30
CA ALA A 164 6.01 -10.92 -16.67
C ALA A 164 4.79 -11.36 -17.47
N VAL A 165 4.54 -12.68 -17.51
CA VAL A 165 3.40 -13.26 -18.24
C VAL A 165 2.06 -12.74 -17.69
N GLN A 166 1.89 -12.70 -16.36
CA GLN A 166 0.68 -12.17 -15.74
C GLN A 166 0.43 -10.71 -16.11
N THR A 167 1.46 -9.86 -16.03
CA THR A 167 1.35 -8.43 -16.36
C THR A 167 0.93 -8.24 -17.82
N THR A 168 1.51 -9.02 -18.73
CA THR A 168 1.17 -8.98 -20.16
C THR A 168 -0.24 -9.47 -20.43
N ILE A 169 -0.70 -10.55 -19.78
CA ILE A 169 -2.07 -11.06 -19.95
C ILE A 169 -3.10 -10.03 -19.48
N ILE A 170 -2.89 -9.41 -18.32
CA ILE A 170 -3.80 -8.36 -17.80
C ILE A 170 -3.89 -7.21 -18.82
N GLY A 171 -2.75 -6.75 -19.35
CA GLY A 171 -2.72 -5.71 -20.38
C GLY A 171 -3.44 -6.12 -21.67
N ALA A 172 -3.24 -7.35 -22.14
CA ALA A 172 -3.90 -7.88 -23.32
C ALA A 172 -5.42 -7.96 -23.15
N VAL A 173 -5.89 -8.44 -22.00
CA VAL A 173 -7.33 -8.52 -21.69
C VAL A 173 -7.96 -7.13 -21.60
N ALA A 174 -7.31 -6.19 -20.92
CA ALA A 174 -7.80 -4.81 -20.81
C ALA A 174 -7.88 -4.12 -22.18
N SER A 175 -6.87 -4.30 -23.03
CA SER A 175 -6.84 -3.78 -24.40
C SER A 175 -7.94 -4.39 -25.28
N ALA A 176 -8.12 -5.72 -25.21
CA ALA A 176 -9.18 -6.41 -25.93
C ALA A 176 -10.58 -5.94 -25.51
N ALA A 177 -10.80 -5.72 -24.21
CA ALA A 177 -12.05 -5.17 -23.68
C ALA A 177 -12.29 -3.73 -24.19
N ALA A 178 -11.28 -2.87 -24.14
CA ALA A 178 -11.37 -1.49 -24.64
C ALA A 178 -11.68 -1.44 -26.15
N TYR A 179 -10.99 -2.27 -26.95
CA TYR A 179 -11.25 -2.41 -28.38
C TYR A 179 -12.68 -2.91 -28.66
N GLY A 180 -13.13 -3.93 -27.92
CA GLY A 180 -14.48 -4.48 -28.03
C GLY A 180 -15.55 -3.43 -27.75
N MET A 181 -15.37 -2.62 -26.70
CA MET A 181 -16.27 -1.51 -26.37
C MET A 181 -16.27 -0.44 -27.46
N ALA A 182 -15.09 0.00 -27.92
CA ALA A 182 -14.99 1.00 -28.98
C ALA A 182 -15.71 0.55 -30.26
N LYS A 183 -15.52 -0.70 -30.66
CA LYS A 183 -16.20 -1.30 -31.82
C LYS A 183 -17.71 -1.40 -31.63
N ALA A 184 -18.18 -1.78 -30.44
CA ALA A 184 -19.61 -1.88 -30.14
C ALA A 184 -20.33 -0.52 -30.20
N VAL A 185 -19.66 0.55 -29.78
CA VAL A 185 -20.19 1.93 -29.87
C VAL A 185 -20.20 2.42 -31.31
N GLN A 186 -19.15 2.15 -32.10
CA GLN A 186 -19.07 2.56 -33.52
C GLN A 186 -19.93 1.73 -34.47
N ALA A 187 -20.41 0.56 -34.03
CA ALA A 187 -21.32 -0.29 -34.80
C ALA A 187 -22.78 0.21 -34.77
N ARG A 188 -23.08 1.28 -34.03
CA ARG A 188 -24.34 2.02 -34.06
C ARG A 188 -24.21 3.24 -34.96
#